data_AF-A0A9P6K9E7-F1
#
_entry.id   AF-A0A9P6K9E7-F1
#
_cell.length_a   1.000
_cell.length_b   1.000
_cell.length_c   1.000
_cell.angle_alpha   90.00
_cell.angle_beta   90.00
_cell.angle_gamma   90.00
#
_symmetry.space_group_name_H-M   'P 1'
#
loop_
_entity.id
_entity.type
_entity.pdbx_description
1 polymer ?
#
loop_
_entity_poly.entity_id
_entity_poly.type
_entity_poly.pdbx_seq_one_letter_code
_entity_poly.pdbx_strand_id
1 'polypeptide(L)'
;SPSFNSTATLEDLQRATGVVPPVSGTAWQTGFGHLYGYGAGYYSYLFGRTVTGQIWDRVFRSSPTSRASGERLREHVLKWGGGKDPWECLGGLLEDERLMKGDQEAMRIVGDWGTK
;
A
#
# COMPACT_ATOMS: atom_id res chain seq x y z
N SER A 1 14.29 -5.44 -20.55
CA SER A 1 15.54 -6.17 -20.73
C SER A 1 15.31 -7.32 -21.70
N PRO A 2 16.16 -7.53 -22.72
CA PRO A 2 16.01 -8.65 -23.66
C PRO A 2 16.12 -10.03 -22.99
N SER A 3 16.61 -10.12 -21.75
CA SER A 3 16.68 -11.35 -20.96
C SER A 3 15.52 -11.58 -19.99
N PHE A 4 14.57 -10.64 -19.85
CA PHE A 4 13.50 -10.76 -18.85
C PHE A 4 12.41 -11.72 -19.33
N ASN A 5 12.17 -12.78 -18.55
CA ASN A 5 11.08 -13.71 -18.77
C ASN A 5 9.99 -13.50 -17.70
N SER A 6 8.88 -12.87 -18.07
CA SER A 6 7.77 -12.57 -17.16
C SER A 6 7.02 -13.81 -16.70
N THR A 7 6.90 -14.83 -17.56
CA THR A 7 6.27 -16.11 -17.19
C THR A 7 7.10 -16.81 -16.12
N ALA A 8 8.40 -16.99 -16.34
CA ALA A 8 9.28 -17.65 -15.36
C ALA A 8 9.28 -16.89 -14.02
N THR A 9 9.36 -15.56 -14.07
CA THR A 9 9.33 -14.71 -12.86
C THR A 9 8.02 -14.89 -12.08
N LEU A 10 6.87 -14.91 -12.77
CA LEU A 10 5.57 -15.11 -12.13
C LEU A 10 5.46 -16.52 -11.54
N GLU A 11 5.90 -17.54 -12.27
CA GLU A 11 5.88 -18.92 -11.79
C GLU A 11 6.76 -19.11 -10.55
N ASP A 12 7.96 -18.51 -10.53
CA ASP A 12 8.87 -18.52 -9.36
C ASP A 12 8.22 -17.86 -8.15
N LEU A 13 7.60 -16.70 -8.35
CA LEU A 13 6.87 -16.00 -7.29
C LEU A 13 5.69 -16.83 -6.77
N GLN A 14 4.90 -17.42 -7.68
CA GLN A 14 3.75 -18.25 -7.31
C GLN A 14 4.20 -19.52 -6.56
N ARG A 15 5.34 -20.12 -6.91
CA ARG A 15 5.92 -21.22 -6.14
C ARG A 15 6.34 -20.79 -4.73
N ALA A 16 6.89 -19.59 -4.60
CA ALA A 16 7.40 -19.09 -3.32
C ALA A 16 6.30 -18.63 -2.36
N THR A 17 5.22 -18.03 -2.87
CA THR A 17 4.22 -17.33 -2.03
C THR A 17 2.76 -17.66 -2.35
N GLY A 18 2.51 -18.33 -3.48
CA GLY A 18 1.16 -18.65 -3.94
C GLY A 18 0.51 -19.77 -3.13
N VAL A 19 -0.81 -19.75 -3.05
CA VAL A 19 -1.61 -20.80 -2.37
C VAL A 19 -1.69 -22.08 -3.21
N VAL A 20 -1.54 -21.94 -4.53
CA VAL A 20 -1.62 -23.05 -5.50
C VAL A 20 -0.42 -23.01 -6.45
N PRO A 21 0.08 -24.17 -6.92
CA PRO A 21 1.21 -24.22 -7.84
C PRO A 21 0.87 -23.58 -9.20
N PRO A 22 1.89 -23.07 -9.93
CA PRO A 22 1.69 -22.57 -11.28
C PRO A 22 1.30 -23.71 -12.24
N VAL A 23 0.48 -23.39 -13.24
CA VAL A 23 0.10 -24.32 -14.31
C VAL A 23 1.06 -24.15 -15.47
N SER A 24 1.82 -25.21 -15.78
CA SER A 24 2.81 -25.21 -16.86
C SER A 24 2.20 -24.91 -18.22
N GLY A 25 2.96 -24.21 -19.07
CA GLY A 25 2.54 -23.90 -20.45
C GLY A 25 1.51 -22.77 -20.54
N THR A 26 1.26 -22.05 -19.44
CA THR A 26 0.38 -20.88 -19.42
C THR A 26 1.18 -19.58 -19.30
N ALA A 27 0.56 -18.46 -19.66
CA ALA A 27 1.14 -17.12 -19.51
C ALA A 27 0.10 -16.19 -18.85
N TRP A 28 -0.24 -16.48 -17.60
CA TRP A 28 -1.33 -15.82 -16.87
C TRP A 28 -1.23 -14.28 -16.88
N GLN A 29 -0.01 -13.75 -16.77
CA GLN A 29 0.25 -12.32 -16.79
C GLN A 29 -0.23 -11.61 -18.06
N THR A 30 -0.41 -12.32 -19.18
CA THR A 30 -0.96 -11.74 -20.41
C THR A 30 -2.43 -11.34 -20.27
N GLY A 31 -3.18 -12.02 -19.39
CA GLY A 31 -4.55 -11.65 -19.00
C GLY A 31 -4.60 -10.63 -17.86
N PHE A 32 -3.46 -10.24 -17.28
CA PHE A 32 -3.43 -9.35 -16.13
C PHE A 32 -3.50 -7.88 -16.55
N GLY A 33 -4.72 -7.39 -16.73
CA GLY A 33 -5.00 -6.05 -17.27
C GLY A 33 -4.34 -4.89 -16.50
N HIS A 34 -4.05 -5.04 -15.20
CA HIS A 34 -3.36 -4.00 -14.42
C HIS A 34 -1.93 -3.70 -14.89
N LEU A 35 -1.32 -4.60 -15.66
CA LEU A 35 -0.03 -4.31 -16.30
C LEU A 35 -0.15 -3.23 -17.38
N TYR A 36 -1.36 -2.96 -17.88
CA TYR A 36 -1.65 -1.89 -18.84
C TYR A 36 -2.35 -0.72 -18.13
N GLY A 37 -1.78 0.48 -18.20
CA GLY A 37 -2.33 1.70 -17.57
C GLY A 37 -2.16 1.81 -16.05
N TYR A 38 -1.84 0.72 -15.35
CA TYR A 38 -1.55 0.70 -13.90
C TYR A 38 -0.24 -0.02 -13.55
N GLY A 39 0.66 -0.15 -14.54
CA GLY A 39 1.96 -0.78 -14.38
C GLY A 39 2.75 -0.16 -13.22
N ALA A 40 3.39 -1.00 -12.42
CA ALA A 40 4.09 -0.64 -11.18
C ALA A 40 3.22 -0.03 -10.05
N GLY A 41 1.91 0.12 -10.25
CA GLY A 41 0.98 0.65 -9.24
C GLY A 41 0.32 -0.42 -8.37
N TYR A 42 0.32 -1.69 -8.77
CA TYR A 42 -0.53 -2.73 -8.15
C TYR A 42 -0.28 -2.95 -6.65
N TYR A 43 0.95 -2.74 -6.16
CA TYR A 43 1.27 -2.86 -4.73
C TYR A 43 0.52 -1.84 -3.86
N SER A 44 0.04 -0.73 -4.45
CA SER A 44 -0.66 0.34 -3.75
C SER A 44 -1.92 -0.14 -3.04
N TYR A 45 -2.57 -1.21 -3.53
CA TYR A 45 -3.74 -1.80 -2.88
C TYR A 45 -3.38 -2.36 -1.51
N LEU A 46 -2.27 -3.11 -1.42
CA LEU A 46 -1.79 -3.66 -0.16
C LEU A 46 -1.25 -2.55 0.74
N PHE A 47 -0.47 -1.63 0.17
CA PHE A 47 0.05 -0.47 0.89
C PHE A 47 -1.09 0.37 1.51
N GLY A 48 -2.10 0.72 0.71
CA GLY A 48 -3.25 1.50 1.14
C GLY A 48 -4.06 0.79 2.21
N ARG A 49 -4.27 -0.53 2.10
CA ARG A 49 -4.94 -1.33 3.13
C ARG A 49 -4.18 -1.32 4.46
N THR A 50 -2.86 -1.38 4.42
CA THR A 50 -2.02 -1.32 5.62
C THR A 50 -2.08 0.06 6.27
N VAL A 51 -2.06 1.13 5.46
CA VAL A 51 -2.23 2.51 5.95
C VAL A 51 -3.60 2.73 6.58
N THR A 52 -4.69 2.30 5.93
CA THR A 52 -6.04 2.49 6.47
C THR A 52 -6.28 1.67 7.74
N GLY A 53 -5.73 0.46 7.82
CA GLY A 53 -5.74 -0.33 9.06
C GLY A 53 -5.07 0.40 10.22
N GLN A 54 -3.92 1.04 9.97
CA GLN A 54 -3.23 1.79 11.01
C GLN A 54 -3.96 3.08 11.42
N ILE A 55 -4.58 3.78 10.47
CA ILE A 55 -5.43 4.94 10.77
C ILE A 55 -6.61 4.51 11.62
N TRP A 56 -7.28 3.41 11.27
CA TRP A 56 -8.37 2.86 12.08
C TRP A 56 -7.90 2.58 13.51
N ASP A 57 -6.80 1.85 13.65
CA ASP A 57 -6.29 1.39 14.94
C ASP A 57 -5.88 2.53 15.87
N ARG A 58 -5.23 3.57 15.34
CA ARG A 58 -4.70 4.67 16.15
C ARG A 58 -5.67 5.84 16.32
N VAL A 59 -6.55 6.07 15.35
CA VAL A 59 -7.37 7.31 15.30
C VAL A 59 -8.84 7.05 15.62
N PHE A 60 -9.38 5.87 15.27
CA PHE A 60 -10.82 5.61 15.34
C PHE A 60 -11.21 4.46 16.27
N ARG A 61 -10.33 3.47 16.51
CA ARG A 61 -10.66 2.24 17.25
C ARG A 61 -11.28 2.48 18.63
N SER A 62 -10.81 3.49 19.37
CA SER A 62 -11.33 3.83 20.70
C SER A 62 -12.70 4.52 20.68
N SER A 63 -13.00 5.28 19.62
CA SER A 63 -14.25 6.01 19.45
C SER A 63 -14.58 6.21 17.97
N PRO A 64 -15.19 5.21 17.30
CA PRO A 64 -15.33 5.17 15.84
C PRO A 64 -16.09 6.35 15.22
N THR A 65 -17.02 6.95 15.96
CA THR A 65 -17.86 8.07 15.52
C THR A 65 -17.44 9.42 16.12
N SER A 66 -16.21 9.50 16.66
CA SER A 66 -15.67 10.73 17.24
C SER A 66 -15.59 11.86 16.22
N ARG A 67 -16.26 12.98 16.51
CA ARG A 67 -16.12 14.22 15.72
C ARG A 67 -14.66 14.68 15.68
N ALA A 68 -13.96 14.61 16.81
CA ALA A 68 -12.56 15.05 16.88
C ALA A 68 -11.65 14.21 15.97
N SER A 69 -11.84 12.89 15.93
CA SER A 69 -11.10 12.00 15.02
C SER A 69 -11.42 12.28 13.55
N GLY A 70 -12.69 12.57 13.25
CA GLY A 70 -13.12 12.98 11.91
C GLY A 70 -12.49 14.31 11.46
N GLU A 71 -12.50 15.33 12.33
CA GLU A 71 -11.85 16.62 12.03
C GLU A 71 -10.34 16.46 11.86
N ARG A 72 -9.68 15.64 12.69
CA ARG A 72 -8.26 15.32 12.53
C ARG A 72 -7.97 14.71 11.16
N LEU A 73 -8.74 13.71 10.73
CA LEU A 73 -8.59 13.11 9.40
C LEU A 73 -8.81 14.14 8.28
N ARG A 74 -9.81 15.02 8.43
CA ARG A 74 -10.12 16.09 7.48
C ARG A 74 -8.98 17.10 7.36
N GLU A 75 -8.47 17.58 8.50
CA GLU A 75 -7.44 18.62 8.57
C GLU A 75 -6.07 18.13 8.08
N HIS A 76 -5.72 16.87 8.34
CA HIS A 76 -4.42 16.33 7.94
C HIS A 76 -4.41 15.70 6.55
N VAL A 77 -5.52 15.11 6.08
CA VAL A 77 -5.53 14.31 4.84
C VAL A 77 -6.55 14.82 3.84
N LEU A 78 -7.85 14.77 4.16
CA LEU A 78 -8.90 14.87 3.13
C LEU A 78 -8.98 16.25 2.47
N LYS A 79 -8.79 17.34 3.22
CA LYS A 79 -8.97 18.70 2.69
C LYS A 79 -7.94 19.07 1.60
N TRP A 80 -6.83 18.35 1.53
CA TRP A 80 -5.70 18.69 0.66
C TRP A 80 -5.83 18.11 -0.75
N GLY A 81 -6.59 17.03 -0.95
CA GLY A 81 -6.60 16.30 -2.21
C GLY A 81 -5.17 15.94 -2.65
N GLY A 82 -4.80 16.28 -3.88
CA GLY A 82 -3.42 16.13 -4.39
C GLY A 82 -2.50 17.32 -4.13
N GLY A 83 -2.92 18.33 -3.37
CA GLY A 83 -2.19 19.58 -3.16
C GLY A 83 -1.15 19.56 -2.03
N LYS A 84 -1.03 18.45 -1.29
CA LYS A 84 -0.05 18.27 -0.21
C LYS A 84 0.58 16.88 -0.32
N ASP A 85 1.85 16.79 0.09
CA ASP A 85 2.57 15.53 0.11
C ASP A 85 1.85 14.49 0.99
N PRO A 86 1.59 13.26 0.48
CA PRO A 86 0.83 12.25 1.21
C PRO A 86 1.55 11.73 2.46
N TRP A 87 2.88 11.75 2.48
CA TRP A 87 3.67 11.34 3.64
C TRP A 87 3.61 12.37 4.76
N GLU A 88 3.64 13.66 4.43
CA GLU A 88 3.38 14.71 5.42
C GLU A 88 1.94 14.63 5.97
N CYS A 89 0.96 14.36 5.10
CA CYS A 89 -0.43 14.14 5.51
C CYS A 89 -0.55 12.97 6.49
N LEU A 90 0.04 11.82 6.15
CA LEU A 90 -0.01 10.62 6.97
C LEU A 90 0.76 10.78 8.29
N GLY A 91 1.98 11.33 8.24
CA GLY A 91 2.80 11.58 9.43
C GLY A 91 2.12 12.58 10.38
N GLY A 92 1.51 13.63 9.84
CA GLY A 92 0.70 14.56 10.65
C GLY A 92 -0.54 13.90 11.26
N LEU A 93 -1.27 13.09 10.49
CA LEU A 93 -2.44 12.36 10.99
C LEU A 93 -2.06 11.36 12.09
N LEU A 94 -0.92 10.68 11.98
CA LEU A 94 -0.50 9.64 12.93
C LEU A 94 0.44 10.15 14.03
N GLU A 95 0.77 11.45 14.01
CA GLU A 95 1.78 12.08 14.89
C GLU A 95 3.12 11.32 14.86
N ASP A 96 3.59 10.98 13.66
CA ASP A 96 4.83 10.22 13.45
C ASP A 96 5.72 10.90 12.39
N GLU A 97 6.69 11.69 12.85
CA GLU A 97 7.61 12.44 11.99
C GLU A 97 8.46 11.55 11.09
N ARG A 98 8.68 10.28 11.48
CA ARG A 98 9.46 9.33 10.67
C ARG A 98 8.77 9.04 9.34
N LEU A 99 7.44 9.16 9.27
CA LEU A 99 6.70 8.96 8.05
C LEU A 99 6.82 10.14 7.09
N MET A 100 6.99 11.38 7.58
CA MET A 100 6.87 12.61 6.79
C MET A 100 7.93 12.74 5.69
N LYS A 101 9.05 12.00 5.79
CA LYS A 101 10.12 12.02 4.79
C LYS A 101 9.79 11.23 3.53
N GLY A 102 8.87 10.26 3.61
CA GLY A 102 8.54 9.39 2.48
C GLY A 102 9.71 8.58 1.92
N ASP A 103 10.74 8.36 2.73
CA ASP A 103 11.96 7.66 2.34
C ASP A 103 11.84 6.13 2.54
N GLN A 104 12.95 5.41 2.38
CA GLN A 104 12.99 3.97 2.57
C GLN A 104 12.58 3.54 3.99
N GLU A 105 12.86 4.36 5.00
CA GLU A 105 12.46 4.07 6.38
C GLU A 105 10.96 4.24 6.55
N ALA A 106 10.36 5.31 5.99
CA ALA A 106 8.91 5.47 5.98
C ALA A 106 8.20 4.28 5.29
N MET A 107 8.73 3.82 4.16
CA MET A 107 8.23 2.62 3.46
C MET A 107 8.37 1.35 4.31
N ARG A 108 9.49 1.17 5.00
CA ARG A 108 9.72 0.03 5.91
C ARG A 108 8.73 0.04 7.08
N ILE A 109 8.50 1.20 7.69
CA ILE A 109 7.54 1.36 8.79
C ILE A 109 6.13 0.95 8.34
N VAL A 110 5.67 1.39 7.16
CA VAL A 110 4.36 0.98 6.64
C VAL A 110 4.34 -0.52 6.34
N GLY A 111 5.42 -1.07 5.76
CA GLY A 111 5.55 -2.51 5.52
C GLY A 111 5.38 -3.34 6.81
N ASP A 112 5.98 -2.91 7.91
CA ASP A 112 5.91 -3.58 9.22
C ASP A 112 4.51 -3.56 9.86
N TRP A 113 3.59 -2.71 9.40
CA TRP A 113 2.21 -2.73 9.91
C TRP A 113 1.39 -3.89 9.35
N GLY A 114 1.78 -4.43 8.18
CA GLY A 114 1.07 -5.52 7.51
C GLY A 114 1.46 -6.93 7.95
N THR A 115 2.43 -7.07 8.87
CA THR A 115 3.05 -8.35 9.28
C THR A 115 2.48 -8.93 10.58
N LYS A 116 1.25 -8.56 10.98
CA LYS A 116 0.58 -9.07 12.18
C LYS A 116 -0.58 -10.00 11.86
#